data_AF-A0A959KSL7-F1
#
_entry.id   AF-A0A959KSL7-F1
#
_cell.length_a   1.000
_cell.length_b   1.000
_cell.length_c   1.000
_cell.angle_alpha   90.00
_cell.angle_beta   90.00
_cell.angle_gamma   90.00
#
_symmetry.space_group_name_H-M   'P 1'
#
loop_
_entity.id
_entity.type
_entity.pdbx_description
1 polymer ?
#
loop_
_entity_poly.entity_id
_entity_poly.type
_entity_poly.pdbx_seq_one_letter_code
_entity_poly.pdbx_strand_id
1 'polypeptide(L)' 'MLTPQQIRQAAPDGATFDKAVKLATTRKWLDLEGRSGRIWGRCKSSKATYFQVVADLKRQAYRCNCAYA' A
#
# COMPACT_ATOMS: atom_id res chain seq x y z
N MET A 1 -9.94 -10.74 -6.26
CA MET A 1 -8.56 -10.22 -6.17
C MET A 1 -8.25 -9.57 -7.52
N LEU A 2 -7.71 -8.35 -7.55
CA LEU A 2 -7.44 -7.62 -8.81
C LEU A 2 -6.20 -8.17 -9.51
N THR A 3 -6.20 -8.17 -10.85
CA THR A 3 -5.00 -8.48 -11.64
C THR A 3 -4.07 -7.26 -11.70
N PRO A 4 -2.75 -7.45 -11.97
CA PRO A 4 -1.83 -6.32 -12.15
C PRO A 4 -2.29 -5.30 -13.20
N GLN A 5 -2.97 -5.77 -14.26
CA GLN A 5 -3.52 -4.92 -15.31
C GLN A 5 -4.71 -4.09 -14.82
N GLN A 6 -5.61 -4.69 -14.04
CA GLN A 6 -6.72 -3.97 -13.39
C GLN A 6 -6.20 -2.93 -12.39
N ILE A 7 -5.15 -3.26 -11.63
CA ILE A 7 -4.50 -2.32 -10.69
C ILE A 7 -3.91 -1.13 -11.45
N ARG A 8 -3.26 -1.37 -12.59
CA ARG A 8 -2.72 -0.30 -13.43
C ARG A 8 -3.80 0.60 -14.02
N GLN A 9 -4.92 0.03 -14.45
CA GLN A 9 -6.06 0.79 -14.96
C GLN A 9 -6.78 1.61 -13.88
N ALA A 10 -6.72 1.17 -12.63
CA ALA A 10 -7.30 1.89 -11.49
C ALA A 10 -6.40 3.05 -10.99
N ALA A 11 -5.13 3.10 -11.39
CA ALA A 11 -4.24 4.17 -10.99
C ALA A 11 -4.63 5.49 -11.71
N PRO A 12 -4.63 6.64 -11.01
CA PRO A 12 -4.94 7.94 -11.62
C PRO A 12 -3.99 8.30 -12.78
N ASP A 13 -2.73 7.90 -12.68
CA ASP A 13 -1.68 8.15 -13.65
C ASP A 13 -0.52 7.13 -13.52
N GLY A 14 0.37 7.11 -14.51
CA GLY A 14 1.50 6.19 -14.55
C GLY A 14 2.52 6.40 -13.43
N ALA A 15 2.79 7.65 -13.02
CA ALA A 15 3.76 7.94 -11.97
C ALA A 15 3.24 7.48 -10.59
N THR A 16 1.93 7.57 -10.36
CA THR A 16 1.27 7.01 -9.18
C THR A 16 1.37 5.49 -9.15
N PHE A 17 1.15 4.81 -10.29
CA PHE A 17 1.33 3.37 -10.40
C PHE A 17 2.78 2.94 -10.11
N ASP A 18 3.77 3.62 -10.69
CA ASP A 18 5.19 3.29 -10.48
C ASP A 18 5.62 3.43 -9.01
N LYS A 19 5.06 4.42 -8.29
CA LYS A 19 5.26 4.55 -6.83
C LYS A 19 4.63 3.38 -6.08
N ALA A 20 3.41 2.97 -6.44
CA ALA A 20 2.73 1.83 -5.84
C ALA A 20 3.52 0.52 -6.05
N VAL A 21 4.02 0.28 -7.26
CA VAL A 21 4.88 -0.88 -7.57
C VAL A 21 6.13 -0.90 -6.70
N LYS A 22 6.79 0.25 -6.49
CA LYS A 22 7.96 0.34 -5.60
C LYS A 22 7.62 0.01 -4.15
N LEU A 23 6.41 0.34 -3.70
CA LEU A 23 5.90 0.02 -2.36
C LEU A 23 5.43 -1.43 -2.23
N ALA A 24 5.13 -2.13 -3.32
CA ALA A 24 4.76 -3.55 -3.31
C ALA A 24 5.93 -4.50 -2.94
N THR A 25 7.09 -3.97 -2.55
CA THR A 25 8.24 -4.75 -2.08
C THR A 25 8.27 -4.80 -0.55
N THR A 26 8.26 -6.00 0.04
CA THR A 26 8.27 -6.21 1.51
C THR A 26 9.40 -5.47 2.22
N ARG A 27 10.58 -5.34 1.61
CA ARG A 27 11.74 -4.60 2.16
C ARG A 27 11.49 -3.10 2.44
N LYS A 28 10.39 -2.54 1.92
CA LYS A 28 9.98 -1.15 2.18
C LYS A 28 9.13 -1.01 3.43
N TRP A 29 8.82 -2.11 4.11
CA TRP A 29 7.89 -2.16 5.23
C TRP A 29 8.60 -2.54 6.53
N LEU A 30 8.15 -1.93 7.63
CA LEU A 30 8.39 -2.38 9.00
C LEU A 30 7.08 -2.88 9.60
N ASP A 31 7.18 -3.82 10.53
CA ASP A 31 6.03 -4.43 11.22
C ASP A 31 4.93 -4.89 10.26
N LEU A 32 5.33 -5.46 9.13
CA LEU A 32 4.40 -5.99 8.15
C LEU A 32 3.80 -7.29 8.68
N GLU A 33 2.56 -7.22 9.13
CA GLU A 33 1.85 -8.34 9.71
C GLU A 33 0.43 -8.44 9.12
N GLY A 34 -0.21 -9.58 9.36
CA GLY A 34 -1.57 -9.80 8.92
C GLY A 34 -2.29 -10.84 9.76
N ARG A 35 -3.59 -10.59 9.99
CA ARG A 35 -4.48 -11.50 10.72
C ARG A 35 -5.91 -11.39 10.23
N SER A 36 -6.55 -12.53 10.01
CA SER A 36 -7.99 -12.64 9.72
C SER A 36 -8.50 -11.79 8.53
N GLY A 37 -7.65 -11.56 7.53
CA GLY A 37 -7.98 -10.76 6.35
C GLY A 37 -7.70 -9.27 6.49
N ARG A 38 -7.07 -8.83 7.58
CA ARG A 38 -6.44 -7.51 7.67
C ARG A 38 -4.94 -7.64 7.59
N ILE A 39 -4.31 -6.71 6.91
CA ILE A 39 -2.86 -6.54 6.84
C ILE A 39 -2.52 -5.14 7.31
N TRP A 40 -1.40 -4.98 8.00
CA TRP A 40 -0.91 -3.69 8.43
C TRP A 40 0.61 -3.65 8.38
N GLY A 41 1.15 -2.45 8.35
CA GLY A 41 2.57 -2.23 8.45
C GLY A 41 2.90 -0.76 8.24
N ARG A 42 4.17 -0.43 8.38
CA ARG A 42 4.66 0.93 8.18
C ARG A 42 5.52 1.00 6.92
N CYS A 43 5.07 1.73 5.91
CA CYS A 43 5.77 1.81 4.62
C CYS A 43 6.76 2.99 4.57
N LYS A 44 7.90 2.79 3.89
CA LYS A 44 8.89 3.84 3.62
C LYS A 44 8.66 4.48 2.26
N SER A 45 7.72 5.42 2.20
CA SER A 45 7.35 6.14 0.97
C SER A 45 8.24 7.36 0.68
N SER A 46 8.70 8.06 1.74
CA SER A 46 9.55 9.25 1.64
C SER A 46 10.78 9.11 2.53
N LYS A 47 11.84 9.88 2.23
CA LYS A 47 13.24 9.67 2.66
C LYS A 47 13.48 9.53 4.18
N ALA A 48 12.54 9.86 5.06
CA ALA A 48 12.75 9.80 6.51
C ALA A 48 11.61 9.19 7.36
N THR A 49 10.38 9.12 6.86
CA THR A 49 9.22 8.79 7.71
C THR A 49 8.54 7.50 7.26
N TYR A 50 8.26 6.63 8.23
CA TYR A 50 7.47 5.42 8.07
C TYR A 50 6.00 5.74 8.32
N PHE A 51 5.13 5.45 7.34
CA PHE A 51 3.70 5.74 7.41
C PHE A 51 2.92 4.48 7.72
N GLN A 52 2.01 4.54 8.69
CA GLN A 52 1.15 3.42 9.05
C GLN A 52 0.06 3.23 7.99
N VAL A 53 -0.01 2.01 7.48
CA VAL A 53 -1.05 1.56 6.55
C VAL A 53 -1.75 0.35 7.17
N VAL A 54 -3.07 0.34 7.06
CA VAL A 54 -3.91 -0.83 7.37
C VAL A 54 -4.82 -1.08 6.18
N ALA A 55 -4.93 -2.32 5.74
CA ALA A 55 -5.87 -2.74 4.71
C ALA A 55 -6.72 -3.93 5.21
N ASP A 56 -8.03 -3.84 4.98
CA ASP A 56 -8.98 -4.92 5.17
C ASP A 56 -9.29 -5.53 3.80
N LEU A 57 -8.74 -6.72 3.56
CA LEU A 57 -8.86 -7.44 2.30
C LEU A 57 -10.28 -7.96 2.05
N LYS A 58 -11.07 -8.16 3.10
CA LYS A 58 -12.47 -8.61 2.98
C LYS A 58 -13.38 -7.47 2.55
N ARG A 59 -13.14 -6.27 3.08
CA ARG A 59 -13.94 -5.07 2.79
C ARG A 59 -13.38 -4.22 1.66
N GLN A 60 -12.23 -4.59 1.10
CA GLN A 60 -11.49 -3.80 0.10
C GLN A 60 -11.28 -2.35 0.55
N ALA A 61 -11.03 -2.16 1.85
CA ALA A 61 -10.87 -0.86 2.47
C ALA A 61 -9.43 -0.69 2.96
N TYR A 62 -8.89 0.52 2.89
CA TYR A 62 -7.55 0.82 3.37
C TYR A 62 -7.50 2.22 4.00
N ARG A 63 -6.50 2.42 4.86
CA ARG A 63 -6.19 3.72 5.47
C ARG A 63 -4.68 3.89 5.54
N CYS A 64 -4.14 4.99 5.02
CA CYS A 64 -2.79 5.46 5.32
C CYS A 64 -2.87 6.71 6.20
N ASN A 65 -1.89 6.92 7.09
CA ASN A 65 -1.69 8.20 7.76
C ASN A 65 -0.80 9.19 6.96
N CYS A 66 -0.52 8.89 5.70
CA CYS A 66 0.22 9.75 4.80
C CYS A 66 -0.56 11.07 4.61
N ALA A 67 0.11 12.23 4.61
CA ALA A 67 -0.55 13.53 4.42
C ALA A 67 -1.24 13.70 3.04
N TYR A 68 -0.95 12.79 2.11
CA TYR A 68 -1.51 12.75 0.75
C TYR A 68 -2.20 11.39 0.47
N ALA A 69 -2.73 10.74 1.52
CA ALA A 69 -3.41 9.44 1.44
C ALA A 69 -4.77 9.53 0.75
#